data_AF-A0A3D1IY24-F1
#
_entry.id   AF-A0A3D1IY24-F1
#
_cell.length_a   1.000
_cell.length_b   1.000
_cell.length_c   1.000
_cell.angle_alpha   90.00
_cell.angle_beta   90.00
_cell.angle_gamma   90.00
#
_symmetry.space_group_name_H-M   'P 1'
#
loop_
_entity.id
_entity.type
_entity.pdbx_description
1 polymer ?
#
loop_
_entity_poly.entity_id
_entity_poly.type
_entity_poly.pdbx_seq_one_letter_code
_entity_poly.pdbx_strand_id
1 'polypeptide(L)' 'MPSDPKIATVADAAPTAFPQTVHDFCVELSDKDKRPEMIYAFSKDEERNGRVRDLAVNFQSRYATFCGR' A
#
# COMPACT_ATOMS: atom_id res chain seq x y z
N MET A 1 -4.71 29.29 -29.49
CA MET A 1 -3.96 29.07 -28.24
C MET A 1 -3.32 27.70 -28.33
N PRO A 2 -2.01 27.55 -28.04
CA PRO A 2 -1.26 26.32 -28.32
C PRO A 2 -1.69 25.15 -27.42
N SER A 3 -1.54 23.96 -27.99
CA SER A 3 -1.86 22.63 -27.48
C SER A 3 -0.83 22.09 -26.48
N ASP A 4 -1.29 21.07 -25.74
CA ASP A 4 -0.58 19.87 -25.24
C ASP A 4 -0.46 19.63 -23.72
N PRO A 5 -0.53 18.34 -23.29
CA PRO A 5 -1.07 17.85 -22.03
C PRO A 5 0.05 17.43 -21.04
N LYS A 6 -0.28 16.59 -20.02
CA LYS A 6 0.65 15.93 -19.06
C LYS A 6 0.94 16.85 -17.86
N ILE A 7 0.71 16.48 -16.60
CA ILE A 7 1.17 15.25 -15.95
C ILE A 7 0.14 14.86 -14.86
N ALA A 8 -0.40 13.65 -14.94
CA ALA A 8 -0.92 12.99 -13.74
C ALA A 8 0.29 12.83 -12.81
N THR A 9 0.31 13.54 -11.69
CA THR A 9 1.32 13.34 -10.64
C THR A 9 1.15 11.91 -10.14
N VAL A 10 1.92 11.01 -10.75
CA VAL A 10 2.09 9.63 -10.36
C VAL A 10 2.53 9.66 -8.91
N ALA A 11 1.86 8.83 -8.12
CA ALA A 11 2.02 8.62 -6.70
C ALA A 11 3.45 8.90 -6.21
N ASP A 12 3.50 9.81 -5.24
CA ASP A 12 4.61 10.07 -4.36
C ASP A 12 5.27 8.74 -3.96
N ALA A 13 6.43 8.49 -4.56
CA ALA A 13 7.26 7.33 -4.31
C ALA A 13 8.40 7.77 -3.38
N ALA A 14 8.25 7.39 -2.10
CA ALA A 14 9.27 7.08 -1.09
C ALA A 14 9.09 7.86 0.23
N PRO A 15 9.14 7.13 1.35
CA PRO A 15 10.46 6.78 1.90
C PRO A 15 10.73 5.28 1.89
N THR A 16 11.48 4.81 0.90
CA THR A 16 12.24 3.56 0.93
C THR A 16 13.44 3.73 1.86
N ALA A 17 13.26 3.57 3.17
CA ALA A 17 14.39 3.37 4.10
C ALA A 17 14.05 2.79 5.48
N PHE A 18 12.79 2.78 5.91
CA PHE A 18 12.44 2.38 7.28
C PHE A 18 11.41 1.25 7.33
N PRO A 19 11.50 0.33 8.30
CA PRO A 19 10.44 -0.63 8.56
C PRO A 19 9.20 0.15 9.02
N GLN A 20 8.14 0.12 8.20
CA GLN A 20 6.84 0.65 8.57
C GLN A 20 5.99 -0.45 9.20
N THR A 21 4.98 -0.08 9.98
CA THR A 21 4.04 -1.08 10.51
C THR A 21 3.01 -1.45 9.45
N VAL A 22 2.41 -2.64 9.60
CA VAL A 22 1.23 -3.03 8.80
C VAL A 22 0.12 -1.98 8.92
N HIS A 23 -0.05 -1.41 10.12
CA HIS A 23 -1.06 -0.39 10.36
C HIS A 23 -0.79 0.88 9.55
N ASP A 24 0.44 1.40 9.59
CA ASP A 24 0.84 2.59 8.82
C ASP A 24 0.65 2.34 7.32
N PHE A 25 1.06 1.16 6.85
CA PHE A 25 0.86 0.75 5.46
C PHE A 25 -0.62 0.72 5.07
N CYS A 26 -1.48 0.15 5.93
CA CYS A 26 -2.92 0.09 5.69
C CYS A 26 -3.58 1.48 5.69
N VAL A 27 -3.11 2.42 6.51
CA VAL A 27 -3.58 3.82 6.50
C VAL A 27 -3.21 4.48 5.18
N GLU A 28 -1.95 4.41 4.75
CA GLU A 28 -1.50 4.95 3.44
C GLU A 28 -2.23 4.28 2.27
N LEU A 29 -2.49 2.97 2.38
CA LEU A 29 -3.21 2.22 1.37
C LEU A 29 -4.67 2.64 1.29
N SER A 30 -5.31 3.02 2.39
CA SER A 30 -6.71 3.47 2.40
C SER A 30 -6.95 4.77 1.63
N ASP A 31 -5.90 5.58 1.43
CA ASP A 31 -5.96 6.76 0.57
C ASP A 31 -6.08 6.37 -0.90
N LYS A 32 -5.45 5.26 -1.30
CA LYS A 32 -5.33 4.77 -2.69
C LYS A 32 -6.39 3.72 -3.04
N ASP A 33 -6.64 2.77 -2.16
CA ASP A 33 -7.60 1.68 -2.32
C ASP A 33 -8.81 1.92 -1.40
N LYS A 34 -10.01 1.92 -1.99
CA LYS A 34 -11.28 2.19 -1.28
C LYS A 34 -12.02 0.91 -0.88
N ARG A 35 -11.30 -0.21 -0.74
CA ARG A 35 -11.81 -1.51 -0.24
C ARG A 35 -11.37 -1.74 1.20
N PRO A 36 -12.00 -1.08 2.20
CA PRO A 36 -11.57 -1.16 3.60
C PRO A 36 -11.61 -2.59 4.15
N GLU A 37 -12.54 -3.43 3.68
CA GLU A 37 -12.63 -4.84 4.02
C GLU A 37 -11.41 -5.64 3.58
N MET A 38 -10.85 -5.36 2.40
CA MET A 38 -9.66 -6.03 1.89
C MET A 38 -8.40 -5.56 2.63
N ILE A 39 -8.32 -4.26 2.92
CA ILE A 39 -7.22 -3.68 3.70
C ILE A 39 -7.22 -4.27 5.13
N TYR A 40 -8.39 -4.37 5.76
CA TYR A 40 -8.53 -4.97 7.08
C TYR A 40 -8.19 -6.46 7.07
N ALA A 41 -8.68 -7.21 6.08
CA ALA A 41 -8.37 -8.64 5.95
C ALA A 41 -6.87 -8.88 5.75
N PHE A 42 -6.20 -8.06 4.95
CA PHE A 42 -4.74 -8.09 4.79
C PHE A 42 -4.01 -7.78 6.10
N SER A 43 -4.43 -6.74 6.83
CA SER A 43 -3.83 -6.40 8.14
C SER A 43 -3.90 -7.56 9.11
N LYS A 44 -5.03 -8.27 9.15
CA LYS A 44 -5.22 -9.44 10.02
C LYS A 44 -4.40 -10.65 9.58
N ASP A 45 -4.25 -10.86 8.27
CA ASP A 45 -3.39 -11.92 7.74
C ASP A 45 -1.92 -11.69 8.09
N GLU A 46 -1.41 -10.47 7.92
CA GLU A 46 -0.03 -10.14 8.29
C GLU A 46 0.20 -10.21 9.82
N GLU A 47 -0.74 -9.73 10.65
CA GLU A 47 -0.69 -9.90 12.11
C GLU A 47 -0.66 -11.38 12.51
N ARG A 48 -1.52 -12.22 11.91
CA ARG A 48 -1.57 -13.67 12.17
C ARG A 48 -0.27 -14.37 11.78
N ASN A 49 0.38 -13.91 10.72
CA ASN A 49 1.67 -14.40 10.26
C ASN A 49 2.87 -13.79 11.03
N GLY A 50 2.62 -12.93 12.03
CA GLY A 50 3.65 -12.29 12.86
C GLY A 50 4.43 -11.18 12.15
N ARG A 51 3.95 -10.70 11.00
CA ARG A 51 4.62 -9.72 10.13
C ARG A 51 4.12 -8.31 10.41
N VAL A 52 4.38 -7.83 11.62
CA VAL A 52 3.83 -6.53 12.10
C VAL A 52 4.59 -5.33 11.53
N ARG A 53 5.87 -5.52 11.16
CA ARG A 53 6.75 -4.47 10.61
C ARG A 53 7.55 -5.02 9.45
N ASP A 54 7.51 -4.32 8.33
CA ASP A 54 8.23 -4.69 7.12
C ASP A 54 8.45 -3.45 6.24
N LEU A 55 9.16 -3.63 5.13
CA LEU A 55 9.32 -2.60 4.12
C LEU A 55 7.99 -2.39 3.36
N ALA A 56 7.72 -1.14 2.99
CA ALA A 56 6.57 -0.74 2.17
C ALA A 56 6.38 -1.64 0.93
N VAL A 57 7.48 -1.90 0.23
CA VAL A 57 7.51 -2.70 -1.00
C VAL A 57 7.10 -4.15 -0.76
N ASN A 58 7.44 -4.71 0.41
CA ASN A 58 7.09 -6.07 0.78
C ASN A 58 5.59 -6.15 1.08
N PHE A 59 5.04 -5.21 1.85
CA PHE A 59 3.61 -5.15 2.09
C PHE A 59 2.82 -4.92 0.80
N GLN A 60 3.28 -4.03 -0.08
CA GLN A 60 2.62 -3.78 -1.36
C GLN A 60 2.61 -5.01 -2.27
N SER A 61 3.74 -5.74 -2.37
CA SER A 61 3.81 -6.99 -3.12
C SER A 61 2.88 -8.07 -2.56
N ARG A 62 2.79 -8.19 -1.23
CA ARG A 62 1.89 -9.14 -0.57
C ARG A 62 0.42 -8.75 -0.72
N TYR A 63 0.11 -7.46 -0.58
CA TYR A 63 -1.25 -6.94 -0.77
C TYR A 63 -1.75 -7.15 -2.20
N ALA A 64 -0.91 -6.89 -3.21
CA ALA A 64 -1.25 -7.17 -4.61
C ALA A 64 -1.52 -8.66 -4.84
N THR A 65 -0.70 -9.54 -4.23
CA THR A 65 -0.92 -11.00 -4.28
C THR A 65 -2.21 -11.40 -3.56
N PHE A 66 -2.49 -10.79 -2.40
CA PHE A 66 -3.69 -11.04 -1.62
C PHE A 66 -4.96 -10.66 -2.39
N CYS A 67 -4.94 -9.53 -3.10
CA CYS A 67 -6.07 -9.06 -3.91
C CYS A 67 -6.31 -9.85 -5.21
N GLY A 68 -5.32 -10.62 -5.67
CA GLY A 68 -5.44 -11.48 -6.85
C GLY A 68 -5.88 -12.92 -6.56
N ARG A 69 -6.12 -13.26 -5.29
CA ARG A 69 -6.66 -14.57 -4.86
C ARG A 69 -8.18 -14.60 -4.93
#